data_AF-A0A0F6WAQ7-F1
#
_entry.id   AF-A0A0F6WAQ7-F1
#
_cell.length_a   1.000
_cell.length_b   1.000
_cell.length_c   1.000
_cell.angle_alpha   90.00
_cell.angle_beta   90.00
_cell.angle_gamma   90.00
#
_symmetry.space_group_name_H-M   'P 1'
#
loop_
_entity.id
_entity.type
_entity.pdbx_description
1 polymer ?
#
loop_
_entity_poly.entity_id
_entity_poly.type
_entity_poly.pdbx_seq_one_letter_code
_entity_poly.pdbx_strand_id
1 'polypeptide(L)'
;MAELLARIATFAAMIGAVLTAWWAWRARDRWGRVSRPAALVGVGPYRRALVRSHEPRRVPLAVLVVAGVGCVWGLLTTLVFAPSGLVFLLAPARHDPVRQILLTLSGLGVFATAIAAFALGPSLMRASRALIERDHDAGERALSVATWSSLHHAMVLVSFVLFAVHEDDARIAVVVAVPCAIGLVHAWSLGRACAIVARVQRDERDDEDASSESAASIVIGDRSTL
;
A
#
# COMPACT_ATOMS: atom_id res chain seq x y z
N MET A 1 7.61 8.62 -28.27
CA MET A 1 7.64 7.62 -27.17
C MET A 1 7.33 8.25 -25.82
N ALA A 2 8.04 9.31 -25.39
CA ALA A 2 7.80 9.98 -24.10
C ALA A 2 6.35 10.46 -23.90
N GLU A 3 5.73 11.05 -24.92
CA GLU A 3 4.33 11.50 -24.85
C GLU A 3 3.33 10.34 -24.64
N LEU A 4 3.56 9.20 -25.30
CA LEU A 4 2.73 8.01 -25.12
C LEU A 4 2.85 7.46 -23.69
N LEU A 5 4.08 7.38 -23.16
CA LEU A 5 4.32 6.96 -21.77
C LEU A 5 3.65 7.90 -20.77
N ALA A 6 3.70 9.21 -21.01
CA ALA A 6 3.02 10.20 -20.18
C ALA A 6 1.49 10.02 -20.21
N ARG A 7 0.90 9.78 -21.39
CA ARG A 7 -0.54 9.51 -21.52
C ARG A 7 -0.96 8.23 -20.78
N ILE A 8 -0.19 7.15 -20.91
CA ILE A 8 -0.44 5.89 -20.18
C ILE A 8 -0.32 6.14 -18.67
N ALA A 9 0.68 6.90 -18.22
CA ALA A 9 0.87 7.21 -16.81
C ALA A 9 -0.30 8.03 -16.23
N THR A 10 -0.75 9.06 -16.95
CA THR A 10 -1.93 9.85 -16.57
C THR A 10 -3.18 8.98 -16.51
N PHE A 11 -3.38 8.10 -17.49
CA PHE A 11 -4.51 7.17 -17.51
C PHE A 11 -4.48 6.19 -16.33
N ALA A 12 -3.32 5.62 -16.02
CA ALA A 12 -3.10 4.78 -14.85
C ALA A 12 -3.39 5.52 -13.53
N ALA A 13 -2.97 6.78 -13.43
CA ALA A 13 -3.25 7.63 -12.28
C ALA A 13 -4.75 7.88 -12.09
N MET A 14 -5.47 8.19 -13.19
CA MET A 14 -6.93 8.36 -13.15
C MET A 14 -7.64 7.08 -12.72
N ILE A 15 -7.29 5.92 -13.30
CA ILE A 15 -7.87 4.62 -12.92
C ILE A 15 -7.59 4.33 -11.45
N GLY A 16 -6.33 4.49 -11.01
CA GLY A 16 -5.96 4.23 -9.63
C GLY A 16 -6.72 5.12 -8.64
N ALA A 17 -6.93 6.40 -8.97
CA ALA A 17 -7.73 7.31 -8.16
C ALA A 17 -9.20 6.88 -8.09
N VAL A 18 -9.81 6.53 -9.22
CA VAL A 18 -11.21 6.06 -9.28
C VAL A 18 -11.40 4.76 -8.50
N LEU A 19 -10.51 3.77 -8.68
CA LEU A 19 -10.56 2.50 -7.95
C LEU A 19 -10.42 2.72 -6.44
N THR A 20 -9.46 3.56 -6.04
CA THR A 20 -9.23 3.88 -4.62
C THR A 20 -10.43 4.58 -4.00
N ALA A 21 -11.02 5.56 -4.68
CA ALA A 21 -12.22 6.25 -4.22
C ALA A 21 -13.42 5.29 -4.12
N TRP A 22 -13.59 4.41 -5.11
CA TRP A 22 -14.65 3.40 -5.11
C TRP A 22 -14.50 2.40 -3.95
N TRP A 23 -13.29 1.85 -3.74
CA TRP A 23 -13.00 0.97 -2.60
C TRP A 23 -13.21 1.68 -1.26
N ALA A 24 -12.74 2.91 -1.11
CA ALA A 24 -12.89 3.69 0.11
C ALA A 24 -14.35 3.99 0.43
N TRP A 25 -15.15 4.32 -0.59
CA TRP A 25 -16.59 4.51 -0.44
C TRP A 25 -17.28 3.21 0.00
N ARG A 26 -16.95 2.08 -0.61
CA ARG A 26 -17.51 0.76 -0.25
C ARG A 26 -17.10 0.31 1.15
N ALA A 27 -15.89 0.66 1.61
CA ALA A 27 -15.34 0.26 2.90
C ALA A 27 -15.55 1.29 4.02
N ARG A 28 -16.28 2.39 3.77
CA ARG A 28 -16.41 3.52 4.70
C ARG A 28 -16.92 3.14 6.09
N ASP A 29 -17.75 2.10 6.17
CA ASP A 29 -18.41 1.64 7.39
C ASP A 29 -17.66 0.46 8.05
N ARG A 30 -16.53 0.00 7.47
CA ARG A 30 -15.78 -1.18 7.94
C ARG A 30 -14.72 -0.88 8.99
N TRP A 31 -14.39 0.39 9.21
CA TRP A 31 -13.28 0.81 10.10
C TRP A 31 -13.70 1.01 11.56
N GLY A 32 -14.85 0.46 11.95
CA GLY A 32 -15.38 0.59 13.29
C GLY A 32 -15.99 1.96 13.56
N ARG A 33 -16.24 2.22 14.85
CA ARG A 33 -16.87 3.45 15.34
C ARG A 33 -15.94 4.19 16.31
N VAL A 34 -16.08 5.50 16.38
CA VAL A 34 -15.38 6.34 17.36
C VAL A 34 -16.42 7.00 18.26
N SER A 35 -16.18 6.94 19.57
CA SER A 35 -16.99 7.65 20.56
C SER A 35 -16.75 9.15 20.44
N ARG A 36 -17.81 9.92 20.23
CA ARG A 36 -17.73 11.38 20.35
C ARG A 36 -17.68 11.81 21.81
N PRO A 37 -17.10 13.00 22.10
CA PRO A 37 -17.21 13.61 23.42
C PRO A 37 -18.67 13.65 23.85
N ALA A 38 -18.93 13.35 25.13
CA ALA A 38 -20.28 13.39 25.66
C ALA A 38 -20.87 14.79 25.46
N ALA A 39 -21.97 14.88 24.73
CA ALA A 39 -22.66 16.12 24.50
C ALA A 39 -23.84 16.22 25.47
N LEU A 40 -24.04 17.41 26.05
CA LEU A 40 -25.24 17.70 26.80
C LEU A 40 -26.38 17.91 25.80
N VAL A 41 -27.35 17.01 25.77
CA VAL A 41 -28.50 17.08 24.86
C VAL A 41 -29.76 17.37 25.66
N GLY A 42 -30.64 18.23 25.14
CA GLY A 42 -31.89 18.63 25.77
C GLY A 42 -31.90 20.06 26.31
N VAL A 43 -33.11 20.60 26.53
CA VAL A 43 -33.33 21.96 27.02
C VAL A 43 -34.02 21.92 28.38
N GLY A 44 -33.47 22.64 29.36
CA GLY A 44 -34.00 22.74 30.72
C GLY A 44 -33.26 21.87 31.76
N PRO A 45 -33.35 22.21 33.05
CA PRO A 45 -32.52 21.61 34.12
C PRO A 45 -32.80 20.13 34.37
N TYR A 46 -34.02 19.65 34.10
CA TYR A 46 -34.44 18.26 34.33
C TYR A 46 -34.51 17.40 33.06
N ARG A 47 -34.23 17.98 31.88
CA ARG A 47 -34.30 17.29 30.57
C ARG A 47 -32.94 17.24 29.86
N ARG A 48 -31.88 17.75 30.49
CA ARG A 48 -30.52 17.67 29.99
C ARG A 48 -29.91 16.34 30.39
N ALA A 49 -29.44 15.59 29.41
CA ALA A 49 -28.71 14.35 29.62
C ALA A 49 -27.36 14.41 28.89
N LEU A 50 -26.33 13.81 29.50
CA LEU A 50 -25.06 13.55 28.82
C LEU A 50 -25.27 12.34 27.91
N VAL A 51 -25.26 12.58 26.60
CA VAL A 51 -25.37 11.52 25.59
C VAL A 51 -24.02 11.35 24.91
N ARG A 52 -23.53 10.11 24.87
CA ARG A 52 -22.39 9.72 24.04
C ARG A 52 -22.94 9.19 22.72
N SER A 53 -22.55 9.80 21.60
CA SER A 53 -22.85 9.28 20.26
C SER A 53 -21.64 8.57 19.67
N HIS A 54 -21.88 7.69 18.71
CA HIS A 54 -20.84 6.96 17.99
C HIS A 54 -20.92 7.31 16.51
N GLU A 55 -19.78 7.56 15.89
CA GLU A 55 -19.69 7.84 14.46
C GLU A 55 -18.80 6.83 13.74
N PRO A 56 -19.05 6.54 12.46
CA PRO A 56 -18.16 5.69 11.68
C PRO A 56 -16.77 6.33 11.60
N ARG A 57 -15.73 5.56 11.97
CA ARG A 57 -14.32 6.01 11.97
C ARG A 57 -13.84 6.43 10.57
N ARG A 58 -14.46 5.87 9.52
CA ARG A 58 -14.03 5.95 8.11
C ARG A 58 -12.61 5.42 7.91
N VAL A 59 -12.20 5.28 6.64
CA VAL A 59 -10.83 4.86 6.29
C VAL A 59 -9.85 5.96 6.75
N PRO A 60 -8.82 5.64 7.56
CA PRO A 60 -7.79 6.60 7.94
C PRO A 60 -7.10 7.20 6.71
N LEU A 61 -6.92 8.52 6.69
CA LEU A 61 -6.36 9.23 5.53
C LEU A 61 -4.99 8.68 5.12
N ALA A 62 -4.12 8.36 6.10
CA ALA A 62 -2.81 7.77 5.83
C ALA A 62 -2.91 6.44 5.07
N VAL A 63 -3.87 5.58 5.44
CA VAL A 63 -4.12 4.30 4.75
C VAL A 63 -4.66 4.56 3.35
N LEU A 64 -5.60 5.50 3.21
CA LEU A 64 -6.18 5.86 1.93
C LEU A 64 -5.14 6.39 0.95
N VAL A 65 -4.25 7.28 1.39
CA VAL A 65 -3.18 7.85 0.56
C VAL A 65 -2.19 6.76 0.15
N VAL A 66 -1.71 5.95 1.09
CA VAL A 66 -0.73 4.88 0.81
C VAL A 66 -1.30 3.83 -0.14
N ALA A 67 -2.55 3.41 0.07
CA ALA A 67 -3.23 2.47 -0.81
C ALA A 67 -3.52 3.08 -2.19
N GLY A 68 -3.88 4.38 -2.24
CA GLY A 68 -4.07 5.10 -3.50
C GLY A 68 -2.80 5.15 -4.34
N VAL A 69 -1.69 5.56 -3.71
CA VAL A 69 -0.36 5.53 -4.35
C VAL A 69 -0.01 4.10 -4.77
N GLY A 70 -0.29 3.10 -3.94
CA GLY A 70 -0.01 1.69 -4.26
C GLY A 70 -0.80 1.17 -5.46
N CYS A 71 -2.04 1.60 -5.63
CA CYS A 71 -2.86 1.27 -6.78
C CYS A 71 -2.29 1.88 -8.08
N VAL A 72 -1.97 3.19 -8.05
CA VAL A 72 -1.36 3.88 -9.19
C VAL A 72 0.01 3.28 -9.52
N TRP A 73 0.85 3.07 -8.51
CA TRP A 73 2.18 2.49 -8.67
C TRP A 73 2.13 1.08 -9.23
N GLY A 74 1.17 0.26 -8.79
CA GLY A 74 0.94 -1.09 -9.31
C GLY A 74 0.56 -1.09 -10.80
N LEU A 75 -0.31 -0.16 -11.22
CA LEU A 75 -0.66 0.03 -12.63
C LEU A 75 0.55 0.48 -13.46
N LEU A 76 1.31 1.48 -12.99
CA LEU A 76 2.52 1.94 -13.67
C LEU A 76 3.58 0.83 -13.77
N THR A 77 3.77 0.06 -12.70
CA THR A 77 4.69 -1.07 -12.68
C THR A 77 4.35 -2.10 -13.74
N THR A 78 3.06 -2.42 -13.90
CA THR A 78 2.59 -3.45 -14.84
C THR A 78 2.53 -2.96 -16.29
N LEU A 79 2.06 -1.73 -16.51
CA LEU A 79 1.74 -1.22 -17.86
C LEU A 79 2.87 -0.39 -18.48
N VAL A 80 3.76 0.16 -17.66
CA VAL A 80 4.85 1.05 -18.10
C VAL A 80 6.20 0.43 -17.82
N PHE A 81 6.52 0.13 -16.55
CA PHE A 81 7.87 -0.28 -16.18
C PHE A 81 8.22 -1.70 -16.62
N ALA A 82 7.32 -2.68 -16.43
CA ALA A 82 7.58 -4.06 -16.84
C ALA A 82 7.78 -4.19 -18.37
N PRO A 83 6.91 -3.63 -19.24
CA PRO A 83 7.13 -3.67 -20.68
C PRO A 83 8.38 -2.88 -21.10
N SER A 84 8.65 -1.72 -20.47
CA SER A 84 9.86 -0.95 -20.78
C SER A 84 11.14 -1.72 -20.46
N GLY A 85 11.15 -2.47 -19.36
CA GLY A 85 12.26 -3.36 -19.00
C GLY A 85 12.47 -4.47 -20.03
N LEU A 86 11.40 -5.06 -20.58
CA LEU A 86 11.51 -6.06 -21.65
C LEU A 86 12.00 -5.45 -22.97
N VAL A 87 11.49 -4.27 -23.34
CA VAL A 87 11.94 -3.54 -24.55
C VAL A 87 13.42 -3.16 -24.44
N PHE A 88 13.89 -2.82 -23.24
CA PHE A 88 15.29 -2.51 -22.99
C PHE A 88 16.23 -3.67 -23.34
N LEU A 89 15.78 -4.91 -23.20
CA LEU A 89 16.56 -6.11 -23.57
C LEU A 89 16.76 -6.26 -25.09
N LEU A 90 15.97 -5.56 -25.90
CA LEU A 90 16.08 -5.58 -27.36
C LEU A 90 17.08 -4.52 -27.87
N ALA A 91 17.64 -3.70 -26.99
CA ALA A 91 18.64 -2.70 -27.38
C ALA A 91 19.93 -3.40 -27.85
N PRO A 92 20.52 -2.98 -28.99
CA PRO A 92 21.70 -3.63 -29.54
C PRO A 92 22.91 -3.46 -28.62
N ALA A 93 23.49 -4.59 -28.19
CA ALA A 93 24.73 -4.61 -27.42
C ALA A 93 25.95 -4.35 -28.32
N ARG A 94 26.86 -3.47 -27.88
CA ARG A 94 28.14 -3.24 -28.59
C ARG A 94 29.10 -4.40 -28.34
N HIS A 95 29.81 -4.84 -29.40
CA HIS A 95 30.64 -6.04 -29.40
C HIS A 95 31.97 -5.84 -28.65
N ASP A 96 32.03 -6.30 -27.40
CA ASP A 96 33.28 -6.55 -26.67
C ASP A 96 33.06 -7.79 -25.76
N PRO A 97 33.93 -8.83 -25.82
CA PRO A 97 33.69 -10.13 -25.19
C PRO A 97 33.72 -10.13 -23.66
N VAL A 98 34.58 -9.34 -23.00
CA VAL A 98 34.57 -9.24 -21.52
C VAL A 98 33.35 -8.46 -21.07
N ARG A 99 32.97 -7.45 -21.86
CA ARG A 99 31.76 -6.67 -21.66
C ARG A 99 30.48 -7.51 -21.80
N GLN A 100 30.52 -8.53 -22.64
CA GLN A 100 29.39 -9.41 -22.92
C GLN A 100 28.91 -10.21 -21.69
N ILE A 101 29.80 -10.63 -20.79
CA ILE A 101 29.44 -11.40 -19.58
C ILE A 101 28.65 -10.53 -18.60
N LEU A 102 29.15 -9.33 -18.29
CA LEU A 102 28.46 -8.39 -17.41
C LEU A 102 27.13 -7.94 -18.01
N LEU A 103 27.10 -7.70 -19.33
CA LEU A 103 25.88 -7.33 -20.05
C LEU A 103 24.85 -8.46 -20.06
N THR A 104 25.29 -9.71 -20.12
CA THR A 104 24.42 -10.90 -19.99
C THR A 104 23.85 -11.03 -18.58
N LEU A 105 24.68 -10.82 -17.54
CA LEU A 105 24.22 -10.85 -16.15
C LEU A 105 23.24 -9.71 -15.84
N SER A 106 23.54 -8.48 -16.26
CA SER A 106 22.63 -7.35 -16.12
C SER A 106 21.36 -7.55 -16.94
N GLY A 107 21.47 -8.09 -18.16
CA GLY A 107 20.33 -8.42 -19.02
C GLY A 107 19.41 -9.47 -18.38
N LEU A 108 19.98 -10.52 -17.79
CA LEU A 108 19.22 -11.52 -17.04
C LEU A 108 18.54 -10.91 -15.81
N GLY A 109 19.23 -10.01 -15.09
CA GLY A 109 18.66 -9.27 -13.97
C GLY A 109 17.50 -8.36 -14.37
N VAL A 110 17.65 -7.61 -15.46
CA VAL A 110 16.59 -6.77 -16.04
C VAL A 110 15.42 -7.63 -16.52
N PHE A 111 15.68 -8.78 -17.15
CA PHE A 111 14.62 -9.71 -17.55
C PHE A 111 13.86 -10.27 -16.36
N ALA A 112 14.56 -10.80 -15.36
CA ALA A 112 13.95 -11.37 -14.16
C ALA A 112 13.13 -10.32 -13.40
N THR A 113 13.66 -9.11 -13.24
CA THR A 113 12.93 -8.00 -12.60
C THR A 113 11.73 -7.58 -13.45
N ALA A 114 11.85 -7.47 -14.77
CA ALA A 114 10.71 -7.13 -15.64
C ALA A 114 9.58 -8.17 -15.54
N ILE A 115 9.89 -9.47 -15.52
CA ILE A 115 8.89 -10.53 -15.30
C ILE A 115 8.28 -10.42 -13.89
N ALA A 116 9.10 -10.21 -12.87
CA ALA A 116 8.60 -10.01 -11.50
C ALA A 116 7.67 -8.78 -11.39
N ALA A 117 7.92 -7.72 -12.14
CA ALA A 117 7.10 -6.50 -12.14
C ALA A 117 5.65 -6.76 -12.60
N PHE A 118 5.43 -7.67 -13.56
CA PHE A 118 4.08 -8.07 -13.98
C PHE A 118 3.27 -8.73 -12.86
N ALA A 119 3.92 -9.39 -11.91
CA ALA A 119 3.27 -10.01 -10.76
C ALA A 119 3.20 -9.05 -9.55
N LEU A 120 4.19 -8.17 -9.40
CA LEU A 120 4.26 -7.19 -8.32
C LEU A 120 3.14 -6.15 -8.42
N GLY A 121 2.86 -5.64 -9.61
CA GLY A 121 1.84 -4.61 -9.79
C GLY A 121 0.42 -5.03 -9.34
N PRO A 122 -0.12 -6.17 -9.81
CA PRO A 122 -1.40 -6.70 -9.31
C PRO A 122 -1.37 -6.99 -7.81
N SER A 123 -0.22 -7.41 -7.26
CA SER A 123 -0.06 -7.68 -5.83
C SER A 123 -0.12 -6.40 -4.99
N LEU A 124 0.47 -5.29 -5.47
CA LEU A 124 0.33 -3.96 -4.88
C LEU A 124 -1.14 -3.49 -4.88
N MET A 125 -1.86 -3.70 -5.99
CA MET A 125 -3.28 -3.35 -6.07
C MET A 125 -4.13 -4.18 -5.09
N ARG A 126 -3.87 -5.49 -4.99
CA ARG A 126 -4.54 -6.39 -4.04
C ARG A 126 -4.26 -6.00 -2.59
N ALA A 127 -3.00 -5.70 -2.24
CA ALA A 127 -2.64 -5.24 -0.91
C ALA A 127 -3.30 -3.89 -0.58
N SER A 128 -3.32 -2.96 -1.54
CA SER A 128 -3.97 -1.65 -1.39
C SER A 128 -5.47 -1.78 -1.14
N ARG A 129 -6.14 -2.65 -1.91
CA ARG A 129 -7.55 -2.97 -1.70
C ARG A 129 -7.79 -3.60 -0.34
N ALA A 130 -7.01 -4.62 0.03
CA ALA A 130 -7.15 -5.30 1.32
C ALA A 130 -6.96 -4.33 2.51
N LEU A 131 -6.01 -3.39 2.40
CA LEU A 131 -5.81 -2.33 3.40
C LEU A 131 -7.06 -1.44 3.52
N ILE A 132 -7.61 -0.95 2.40
CA ILE A 132 -8.80 -0.09 2.42
C ILE A 132 -10.02 -0.84 2.96
N GLU A 133 -10.23 -2.07 2.49
CA GLU A 133 -11.37 -2.92 2.86
C GLU A 133 -11.23 -3.53 4.26
N ARG A 134 -10.07 -3.36 4.90
CA ARG A 134 -9.70 -3.88 6.22
C ARG A 134 -9.93 -5.39 6.32
N ASP A 135 -9.45 -6.12 5.33
CA ASP A 135 -9.52 -7.58 5.32
C ASP A 135 -8.74 -8.19 6.50
N HIS A 136 -9.13 -9.39 6.94
CA HIS A 136 -8.53 -10.05 8.10
C HIS A 136 -7.00 -10.17 8.01
N ASP A 137 -6.46 -10.44 6.82
CA ASP A 137 -5.04 -10.60 6.54
C ASP A 137 -4.39 -9.38 5.86
N ALA A 138 -5.05 -8.22 5.88
CA ALA A 138 -4.59 -7.01 5.21
C ALA A 138 -3.18 -6.58 5.66
N GLY A 139 -2.88 -6.70 6.95
CA GLY A 139 -1.57 -6.37 7.51
C GLY A 139 -0.46 -7.29 6.99
N GLU A 140 -0.66 -8.60 7.06
CA GLU A 140 0.30 -9.60 6.60
C GLU A 140 0.55 -9.49 5.09
N ARG A 141 -0.52 -9.34 4.29
CA ARG A 141 -0.42 -9.12 2.85
C ARG A 141 0.35 -7.84 2.53
N ALA A 142 0.03 -6.73 3.20
CA ALA A 142 0.71 -5.46 2.99
C ALA A 142 2.21 -5.55 3.32
N LEU A 143 2.57 -6.24 4.41
CA LEU A 143 3.97 -6.42 4.81
C LEU A 143 4.74 -7.34 3.84
N SER A 144 4.12 -8.44 3.41
CA SER A 144 4.69 -9.35 2.41
C SER A 144 4.97 -8.63 1.09
N VAL A 145 3.98 -7.87 0.60
CA VAL A 145 4.12 -7.07 -0.64
C VAL A 145 5.12 -5.92 -0.45
N ALA A 146 5.18 -5.27 0.71
CA ALA A 146 6.19 -4.24 1.00
C ALA A 146 7.62 -4.81 0.94
N THR A 147 7.81 -6.00 1.52
CA THR A 147 9.11 -6.70 1.51
C THR A 147 9.49 -7.07 0.08
N TRP A 148 8.58 -7.67 -0.67
CA TRP A 148 8.83 -8.05 -2.06
C TRP A 148 9.09 -6.83 -2.95
N SER A 149 8.32 -5.76 -2.80
CA SER A 149 8.54 -4.48 -3.51
C SER A 149 9.91 -3.89 -3.20
N SER A 150 10.34 -3.93 -1.93
CA SER A 150 11.67 -3.43 -1.53
C SER A 150 12.80 -4.23 -2.16
N LEU A 151 12.70 -5.56 -2.14
CA LEU A 151 13.68 -6.45 -2.79
C LEU A 151 13.72 -6.23 -4.31
N HIS A 152 12.55 -6.08 -4.93
CA HIS A 152 12.44 -5.80 -6.36
C HIS A 152 13.14 -4.49 -6.72
N HIS A 153 12.84 -3.38 -6.02
CA HIS A 153 13.48 -2.09 -6.29
C HIS A 153 14.98 -2.09 -6.00
N ALA A 154 15.44 -2.79 -4.95
CA ALA A 154 16.86 -2.98 -4.70
C ALA A 154 17.56 -3.72 -5.85
N MET A 155 16.95 -4.80 -6.35
CA MET A 155 17.49 -5.57 -7.47
C MET A 155 17.52 -4.77 -8.78
N VAL A 156 16.46 -4.01 -9.07
CA VAL A 156 16.42 -3.09 -10.23
C VAL A 156 17.54 -2.05 -10.10
N LEU A 157 17.69 -1.43 -8.93
CA LEU A 157 18.73 -0.41 -8.70
C LEU A 157 20.14 -0.99 -8.93
N VAL A 158 20.44 -2.15 -8.36
CA VAL A 158 21.74 -2.83 -8.57
C VAL A 158 21.94 -3.16 -10.05
N SER A 159 20.93 -3.71 -10.72
CA SER A 159 21.04 -4.10 -12.15
C SER A 159 21.33 -2.88 -13.04
N PHE A 160 20.64 -1.76 -12.81
CA PHE A 160 20.82 -0.54 -13.60
C PHE A 160 22.06 0.27 -13.21
N VAL A 161 22.53 0.20 -11.96
CA VAL A 161 23.83 0.77 -11.58
C VAL A 161 24.96 0.02 -12.28
N LEU A 162 24.94 -1.32 -12.28
CA LEU A 162 25.91 -2.13 -13.01
C LEU A 162 25.86 -1.82 -14.51
N PHE A 163 24.66 -1.67 -15.08
CA PHE A 163 24.49 -1.28 -16.47
C PHE A 163 25.00 0.15 -16.77
N ALA A 164 24.72 1.13 -15.90
CA ALA A 164 25.17 2.51 -16.10
C ALA A 164 26.69 2.65 -16.01
N VAL A 165 27.33 1.92 -15.09
CA VAL A 165 28.79 1.81 -15.01
C VAL A 165 29.36 1.18 -16.28
N HIS A 166 28.61 0.27 -16.90
CA HIS A 166 29.02 -0.41 -18.12
C HIS A 166 29.00 0.50 -19.36
N GLU A 167 27.90 1.25 -19.53
CA GLU A 167 27.71 2.15 -20.68
C GLU A 167 28.40 3.51 -20.50
N ASP A 168 29.04 3.75 -19.34
CA ASP A 168 29.60 5.05 -18.95
C ASP A 168 28.56 6.19 -19.06
N ASP A 169 27.30 5.88 -18.76
CA ASP A 169 26.18 6.82 -18.82
C ASP A 169 25.47 6.93 -17.48
N ALA A 170 25.92 7.89 -16.66
CA ALA A 170 25.33 8.20 -15.38
C ALA A 170 23.85 8.63 -15.45
N ARG A 171 23.35 9.07 -16.62
CA ARG A 171 21.95 9.49 -16.78
C ARG A 171 21.01 8.31 -16.62
N ILE A 172 21.44 7.12 -17.06
CA ILE A 172 20.66 5.88 -16.92
C ILE A 172 20.44 5.57 -15.43
N ALA A 173 21.48 5.69 -14.60
CA ALA A 173 21.38 5.48 -13.17
C ALA A 173 20.40 6.47 -12.51
N VAL A 174 20.44 7.76 -12.89
CA VAL A 174 19.54 8.78 -12.32
C VAL A 174 18.08 8.52 -12.70
N VAL A 175 17.81 8.22 -13.97
CA VAL A 175 16.45 7.96 -14.48
C VAL A 175 15.81 6.77 -13.78
N VAL A 176 16.60 5.78 -13.34
CA VAL A 176 16.10 4.60 -12.62
C VAL A 176 16.09 4.79 -11.10
N ALA A 177 17.06 5.52 -10.56
CA ALA A 177 17.15 5.77 -9.13
C ALA A 177 15.92 6.50 -8.58
N VAL A 178 15.41 7.49 -9.32
CA VAL A 178 14.21 8.27 -8.91
C VAL A 178 12.98 7.38 -8.72
N PRO A 179 12.50 6.62 -9.72
CA PRO A 179 11.35 5.74 -9.53
C PRO A 179 11.63 4.63 -8.51
N CYS A 180 12.86 4.12 -8.40
CA CYS A 180 13.20 3.14 -7.36
C CYS A 180 13.11 3.73 -5.95
N ALA A 181 13.57 4.96 -5.74
CA ALA A 181 13.45 5.66 -4.46
C ALA A 181 11.98 5.88 -4.09
N ILE A 182 11.14 6.29 -5.05
CA ILE A 182 9.69 6.42 -4.84
C ILE A 182 9.09 5.06 -4.44
N GLY A 183 9.46 3.99 -5.13
CA GLY A 183 9.01 2.62 -4.81
C GLY A 183 9.42 2.15 -3.41
N LEU A 184 10.65 2.45 -2.98
CA LEU A 184 11.13 2.14 -1.63
C LEU A 184 10.40 2.95 -0.55
N VAL A 185 10.20 4.25 -0.77
CA VAL A 185 9.41 5.11 0.14
C VAL A 185 7.98 4.60 0.24
N HIS A 186 7.38 4.17 -0.88
CA HIS A 186 6.06 3.56 -0.88
C HIS A 186 6.02 2.25 -0.10
N ALA A 187 6.98 1.35 -0.31
CA ALA A 187 7.07 0.08 0.42
C ALA A 187 7.20 0.31 1.93
N TRP A 188 8.04 1.26 2.35
CA TRP A 188 8.15 1.66 3.76
C TRP A 188 6.82 2.21 4.32
N SER A 189 6.14 3.06 3.54
CA SER A 189 4.84 3.63 3.91
C SER A 189 3.75 2.55 4.03
N LEU A 190 3.81 1.51 3.19
CA LEU A 190 2.93 0.35 3.25
C LEU A 190 3.11 -0.44 4.55
N GLY A 191 4.36 -0.65 4.98
CA GLY A 191 4.68 -1.22 6.29
C GLY A 191 4.15 -0.36 7.45
N ARG A 192 4.16 0.97 7.30
CA ARG A 192 3.58 1.87 8.31
C ARG A 192 2.06 1.81 8.36
N ALA A 193 1.39 1.71 7.21
CA ALA A 193 -0.06 1.52 7.12
C ALA A 193 -0.52 0.20 7.76
N CYS A 194 0.27 -0.88 7.62
CA CYS A 194 0.03 -2.15 8.32
C CYS A 194 -0.06 -1.96 9.85
N ALA A 195 0.83 -1.16 10.43
CA ALA A 195 0.79 -0.88 11.87
C ALA A 195 -0.46 -0.13 12.30
N ILE A 196 -1.07 0.69 11.42
CA ILE A 196 -2.34 1.37 11.71
C ILE A 196 -3.48 0.35 11.76
N VAL A 197 -3.55 -0.55 10.77
CA VAL A 197 -4.57 -1.63 10.73
C VAL A 197 -4.46 -2.50 11.98
N ALA A 198 -3.24 -2.92 12.33
CA ALA A 198 -2.99 -3.75 13.51
C ALA A 198 -3.41 -3.07 14.83
N ARG A 199 -3.22 -1.75 14.95
CA ARG A 199 -3.69 -0.99 16.13
C ARG A 199 -5.20 -0.97 16.21
N VAL A 200 -5.87 -0.63 15.10
CA VAL A 200 -7.34 -0.60 15.05
C VAL A 200 -7.94 -1.97 15.40
N GLN A 201 -7.35 -3.07 14.92
CA GLN A 201 -7.79 -4.42 15.25
C GLN A 201 -7.58 -4.81 16.72
N ARG A 202 -6.54 -4.26 17.38
CA ARG A 202 -6.30 -4.48 18.81
C ARG A 202 -7.29 -3.69 19.65
N ASP A 203 -7.45 -2.40 19.35
CA ASP A 203 -8.40 -1.53 20.06
C ASP A 203 -9.82 -2.13 20.06
N GLU A 204 -10.27 -2.71 18.93
CA GLU A 204 -11.58 -3.34 18.84
C GLU A 204 -11.71 -4.61 19.68
N ARG A 205 -10.65 -5.41 19.81
CA ARG A 205 -10.64 -6.60 20.66
C ARG A 205 -10.68 -6.23 22.15
N ASP A 206 -9.87 -5.24 22.52
CA ASP A 206 -9.82 -4.75 23.90
C ASP A 206 -11.19 -4.17 24.35
N ASP A 207 -11.90 -3.48 23.44
CA ASP A 207 -13.25 -2.98 23.68
C ASP A 207 -14.29 -4.12 23.83
N GLU A 208 -14.18 -5.18 23.02
CA GLU A 208 -15.05 -6.37 23.10
C GLU A 208 -14.85 -7.13 24.43
N ASP A 209 -13.60 -7.32 24.85
CA ASP A 209 -13.25 -7.98 26.11
C ASP A 209 -13.77 -7.19 27.33
N ALA A 210 -13.55 -5.87 27.35
CA ALA A 210 -14.04 -5.00 28.42
C ALA A 210 -15.58 -5.00 28.52
N SER A 211 -16.29 -5.03 27.39
CA SER A 211 -17.74 -5.11 27.36
C SER A 211 -18.27 -6.46 27.89
N SER A 212 -17.54 -7.54 27.62
CA SER A 212 -17.87 -8.90 28.07
C SER A 212 -17.67 -9.05 29.58
N GLU A 213 -16.59 -8.48 30.13
CA GLU A 213 -16.35 -8.43 31.57
C GLU A 213 -17.40 -7.59 32.30
N SER A 214 -17.76 -6.42 31.76
CA SER A 214 -18.81 -5.58 32.34
C SER A 214 -20.16 -6.31 32.35
N ALA A 215 -20.52 -7.00 31.26
CA ALA A 215 -21.76 -7.78 31.19
C ALA A 215 -21.76 -8.94 32.20
N ALA A 216 -20.64 -9.64 32.37
CA ALA A 216 -20.50 -10.71 33.35
C ALA A 216 -20.62 -10.20 34.80
N SER A 217 -20.07 -9.01 35.11
CA SER A 217 -20.13 -8.42 36.45
C SER A 217 -21.57 -8.05 36.88
N ILE A 218 -22.41 -7.60 35.95
CA ILE A 218 -23.82 -7.27 36.21
C ILE A 218 -24.62 -8.52 36.56
N VAL A 219 -24.33 -9.66 35.92
CA VAL A 219 -25.05 -10.92 36.14
C VAL A 219 -24.68 -11.58 37.49
N ILE A 220 -23.47 -11.37 38.00
CA ILE A 220 -23.02 -11.96 39.27
C ILE A 220 -23.48 -11.13 40.48
N GLY A 221 -23.61 -9.81 40.34
CA GLY A 221 -24.07 -8.93 41.42
C GLY A 221 -25.51 -9.18 41.90
N ASP A 222 -26.37 -9.78 41.06
CA ASP A 222 -27.79 -9.97 41.32
C ASP A 222 -28.14 -11.30 42.03
N ARG A 223 -27.14 -12.14 42.37
CA ARG A 223 -27.35 -13.44 43.04
C ARG A 223 -27.18 -13.43 44.55
N SER A 224 -26.91 -12.28 45.17
CA SER A 224 -26.68 -12.17 46.63
C SER A 224 -27.87 -11.62 47.43
N THR A 225 -29.00 -11.37 46.76
CA THR A 225 -30.24 -10.84 47.37
C THR A 225 -31.42 -11.81 47.36
N LEU A 226 -31.16 -13.13 47.22
CA LEU A 226 -32.15 -14.19 47.37
C LEU A 226 -31.75 -15.17 48.47
#